data_AF-A0A924C0L3-F1
#
_entry.id   AF-A0A924C0L3-F1
#
_cell.length_a   1.000
_cell.length_b   1.000
_cell.length_c   1.000
_cell.angle_alpha   90.00
_cell.angle_beta   90.00
_cell.angle_gamma   90.00
#
_symmetry.space_group_name_H-M   'P 1'
#
loop_
_entity.id
_entity.type
_entity.pdbx_description
1 polymer ?
#
loop_
_entity_poly.entity_id
_entity_poly.type
_entity_poly.pdbx_seq_one_letter_code
_entity_poly.pdbx_strand_id
1 'polypeptide(L)'
;FVFDRGQLDASQAEAGLLAVVISASGSAIAQSHETLTSAIAAQLTKVFKLPALMYPNWTKIISEKRATFACTLALARPSNNSGVNGIFLAGDYTISDYPATLETAVRSGNKAAKELISMWSSTA
;
A
#
# COMPACT_ATOMS: atom_id res chain seq x y z
N PHE A 1 10.44 -1.39 6.66
CA PHE A 1 9.77 -2.50 7.39
C PHE A 1 10.11 -3.80 6.69
N VAL A 2 10.23 -4.92 7.40
CA VAL A 2 10.53 -6.23 6.81
C VAL A 2 9.82 -7.34 7.58
N PHE A 3 9.35 -8.36 6.87
CA PHE A 3 8.77 -9.56 7.46
C PHE A 3 9.03 -10.79 6.57
N ASP A 4 8.97 -11.97 7.14
CA ASP A 4 9.04 -13.24 6.41
C ASP A 4 7.64 -13.62 5.92
N ARG A 5 7.49 -13.80 4.61
CA ARG A 5 6.21 -14.16 3.97
C ARG A 5 5.73 -15.54 4.36
N GLY A 6 6.62 -16.46 4.70
CA GLY A 6 6.25 -17.78 5.22
C GLY A 6 5.36 -17.67 6.45
N GLN A 7 5.56 -16.66 7.30
CA GLN A 7 4.73 -16.47 8.50
C GLN A 7 3.28 -16.09 8.22
N LEU A 8 2.94 -15.71 6.98
CA LEU A 8 1.57 -15.35 6.57
C LEU A 8 0.78 -16.53 6.00
N ASP A 9 1.44 -17.65 5.71
CA ASP A 9 0.81 -18.84 5.12
C ASP A 9 1.03 -20.06 6.01
N ALA A 10 -0.06 -20.78 6.32
CA ALA A 10 -0.03 -22.01 7.10
C ALA A 10 0.83 -23.10 6.43
N SER A 11 0.94 -23.10 5.09
CA SER A 11 1.75 -24.07 4.36
C SER A 11 3.27 -23.80 4.43
N GLN A 12 3.66 -22.59 4.84
CA GLN A 12 5.06 -22.13 4.89
C GLN A 12 5.79 -22.22 3.52
N ALA A 13 5.06 -22.25 2.40
CA ALA A 13 5.65 -22.41 1.07
C ALA A 13 6.66 -21.30 0.70
N GLU A 14 6.53 -20.12 1.31
CA GLU A 14 7.41 -18.97 1.11
C GLU A 14 8.34 -18.70 2.31
N ALA A 15 8.60 -19.69 3.18
CA ALA A 15 9.49 -19.52 4.33
C ALA A 15 10.89 -19.06 3.90
N GLY A 16 11.41 -18.03 4.57
CA GLY A 16 12.68 -17.39 4.24
C GLY A 16 12.58 -16.34 3.13
N LEU A 17 11.41 -16.15 2.51
CA LEU A 17 11.19 -15.04 1.58
C LEU A 17 10.87 -13.76 2.34
N LEU A 18 11.87 -12.88 2.44
CA LEU A 18 11.72 -11.60 3.12
C LEU A 18 11.05 -10.56 2.21
N ALA A 19 9.90 -10.05 2.64
CA ALA A 19 9.26 -8.89 2.05
C ALA A 19 9.76 -7.60 2.72
N VAL A 20 10.45 -6.75 1.97
CA VAL A 20 11.00 -5.48 2.45
C VAL A 20 10.17 -4.33 1.89
N VAL A 21 9.64 -3.48 2.76
CA VAL A 21 8.87 -2.29 2.41
C VAL A 21 9.68 -1.04 2.72
N ILE A 22 9.92 -0.24 1.69
CA ILE A 22 10.60 1.06 1.75
C ILE A 22 9.58 2.15 1.42
N SER A 23 9.26 2.99 2.41
CA SER A 23 8.39 4.17 2.24
C SER A 23 9.22 5.42 1.94
N ALA A 24 8.59 6.48 1.41
CA ALA A 24 9.24 7.74 1.05
C ALA A 24 10.45 7.54 0.10
N SER A 25 10.29 6.64 -0.85
CA SER A 25 11.37 6.06 -1.66
C SER A 25 11.87 6.97 -2.80
N GLY A 26 11.69 8.29 -2.73
CA GLY A 26 12.10 9.20 -3.82
C GLY A 26 13.56 9.01 -4.25
N SER A 27 14.48 8.91 -3.28
CA SER A 27 15.90 8.60 -3.54
C SER A 27 16.14 7.14 -3.94
N ALA A 28 15.38 6.19 -3.39
CA ALA A 28 15.52 4.77 -3.71
C ALA A 28 15.01 4.42 -5.13
N ILE A 29 13.96 5.09 -5.62
CA ILE A 29 13.43 4.93 -6.99
C ILE A 29 14.42 5.47 -8.03
N ALA A 30 15.24 6.45 -7.66
CA ALA A 30 16.27 7.00 -8.55
C ALA A 30 17.49 6.08 -8.72
N GLN A 31 17.65 5.08 -7.85
CA GLN A 31 18.75 4.11 -7.93
C GLN A 31 18.41 2.96 -8.89
N SER A 32 19.44 2.29 -9.39
CA SER A 32 19.24 1.03 -10.11
C SER A 32 18.73 -0.06 -9.17
N HIS A 33 18.01 -1.04 -9.72
CA HIS A 33 17.53 -2.18 -8.94
C HIS A 33 18.68 -2.95 -8.27
N GLU A 34 19.82 -3.10 -8.94
CA GLU A 34 21.00 -3.80 -8.43
C GLU A 34 21.60 -3.08 -7.22
N THR A 35 21.68 -1.75 -7.30
CA THR A 35 22.20 -0.90 -6.22
C THR A 35 21.28 -0.98 -5.00
N LEU A 36 19.97 -0.87 -5.23
CA LEU A 36 18.98 -0.93 -4.16
C LEU A 36 18.95 -2.32 -3.49
N THR A 37 18.97 -3.40 -4.28
CA THR A 37 19.07 -4.77 -3.79
C THR A 37 20.30 -4.97 -2.90
N SER A 38 21.47 -4.51 -3.36
CA SER A 38 22.72 -4.66 -2.61
C SER A 38 22.67 -3.90 -1.27
N ALA A 39 22.10 -2.69 -1.27
CA ALA A 39 21.93 -1.90 -0.06
C ALA A 39 20.96 -2.56 0.94
N ILE A 40 19.84 -3.11 0.44
CA ILE A 40 18.87 -3.85 1.27
C ILE A 40 19.55 -5.10 1.88
N ALA A 41 20.24 -5.91 1.08
CA ALA A 41 20.92 -7.12 1.56
C ALA A 41 21.97 -6.80 2.64
N ALA A 42 22.77 -5.75 2.43
CA ALA A 42 23.73 -5.27 3.43
C ALA A 42 23.04 -4.80 4.72
N GLN A 43 21.93 -4.06 4.61
CA GLN A 43 21.16 -3.60 5.77
C GLN A 43 20.56 -4.76 6.55
N LEU A 44 19.93 -5.73 5.86
CA LEU A 44 19.35 -6.92 6.48
C LEU A 44 20.43 -7.75 7.20
N THR A 45 21.56 -7.99 6.54
CA THR A 45 22.71 -8.70 7.12
C THR A 45 23.17 -8.04 8.41
N LYS A 46 23.31 -6.71 8.40
CA LYS A 46 23.74 -5.93 9.56
C LYS A 46 22.73 -5.96 10.70
N VAL A 47 21.45 -5.75 10.40
CA VAL A 47 20.37 -5.65 11.41
C VAL A 47 20.09 -7.00 12.05
N PHE A 48 19.99 -8.07 11.25
CA PHE A 48 19.70 -9.42 11.74
C PHE A 48 20.94 -10.19 12.18
N LYS A 49 22.15 -9.69 11.90
CA LYS A 49 23.43 -10.38 12.16
C LYS A 49 23.49 -11.76 11.48
N LEU A 50 22.94 -11.86 10.27
CA LEU A 50 22.88 -13.08 9.48
C LEU A 50 23.64 -12.90 8.16
N PRO A 51 24.91 -13.35 8.07
CA PRO A 51 25.73 -13.20 6.86
C PRO A 51 25.10 -13.79 5.59
N ALA A 52 24.29 -14.83 5.73
CA ALA A 52 23.59 -15.46 4.61
C ALA A 52 22.64 -14.50 3.87
N LEU A 53 22.12 -13.46 4.54
CA LEU A 53 21.23 -12.47 3.92
C LEU A 53 21.94 -11.55 2.92
N MET A 54 23.28 -11.57 2.88
CA MET A 54 24.06 -10.80 1.91
C MET A 54 23.88 -11.32 0.48
N TYR A 55 23.54 -12.62 0.33
CA TYR A 55 23.48 -13.31 -0.95
C TYR A 55 22.13 -14.01 -1.14
N PRO A 56 21.04 -13.25 -1.41
CA PRO A 56 19.74 -13.85 -1.66
C PRO A 56 19.75 -14.68 -2.95
N ASN A 57 19.07 -15.84 -2.95
CA ASN A 57 18.98 -16.73 -4.11
C ASN A 57 18.35 -16.05 -5.34
N TRP A 58 17.40 -15.16 -5.12
CA TRP A 58 16.79 -14.32 -6.14
C TRP A 58 16.23 -13.06 -5.48
N THR A 59 15.98 -12.02 -6.27
CA THR A 59 15.36 -10.77 -5.80
C THR A 59 14.37 -10.24 -6.82
N LYS A 60 13.36 -9.50 -6.34
CA LYS A 60 12.40 -8.79 -7.20
C LYS A 60 12.08 -7.45 -6.56
N ILE A 61 12.38 -6.37 -7.28
CA ILE A 61 12.02 -5.01 -6.88
C ILE A 61 10.74 -4.62 -7.63
N ILE A 62 9.77 -4.10 -6.89
CA ILE A 62 8.53 -3.54 -7.41
C ILE A 62 8.46 -2.10 -6.91
N SER A 63 8.35 -1.16 -7.85
CA SER A 63 8.30 0.27 -7.57
C SER A 63 6.97 0.84 -8.04
N GLU A 64 6.16 1.33 -7.12
CA GLU A 64 4.91 2.05 -7.43
C GLU A 64 5.09 3.54 -7.13
N LYS A 65 5.11 4.36 -8.17
CA LYS A 65 5.38 5.81 -8.07
C LYS A 65 4.18 6.60 -7.54
N ARG A 66 2.97 6.02 -7.62
CA ARG A 66 1.70 6.65 -7.23
C ARG A 66 0.88 5.71 -6.33
N ALA A 67 1.53 5.10 -5.34
CA ALA A 67 0.93 4.04 -4.51
C ALA A 67 -0.26 4.54 -3.69
N THR A 68 -0.07 5.66 -3.00
CA THR A 68 -1.11 6.34 -2.21
C THR A 68 -0.85 7.84 -2.25
N PHE A 69 -1.88 8.64 -1.97
CA PHE A 69 -1.72 10.08 -1.83
C PHE A 69 -0.96 10.42 -0.54
N ALA A 70 -0.21 11.52 -0.55
CA ALA A 70 0.46 12.02 0.65
C ALA A 70 -0.58 12.61 1.62
N CYS A 71 -0.73 12.02 2.80
CA CYS A 71 -1.63 12.50 3.85
C CYS A 71 -1.04 13.72 4.58
N THR A 72 -0.88 14.83 3.86
CA THR A 72 -0.39 16.09 4.43
C THR A 72 -1.48 16.77 5.26
N LEU A 73 -1.04 17.60 6.21
CA LEU A 73 -1.96 18.37 7.06
C LEU A 73 -2.91 19.21 6.21
N ALA A 74 -4.18 19.23 6.62
CA ALA A 74 -5.26 20.00 5.98
C ALA A 74 -5.50 19.69 4.49
N LEU A 75 -5.06 18.53 3.97
CA LEU A 75 -5.39 18.12 2.61
C LEU A 75 -6.90 17.90 2.48
N ALA A 76 -7.54 18.68 1.59
CA ALA A 76 -8.94 18.50 1.27
C ALA A 76 -9.15 17.16 0.53
N ARG A 77 -10.06 16.34 1.06
CA ARG A 77 -10.46 15.07 0.46
C ARG A 77 -11.93 15.11 0.06
N PRO A 78 -12.31 14.59 -1.11
CA PRO A 78 -13.70 14.63 -1.58
C PRO A 78 -14.60 13.70 -0.76
N SER A 79 -15.88 14.05 -0.68
CA SER A 79 -16.93 13.14 -0.21
C SER A 79 -17.20 12.02 -1.21
N ASN A 80 -17.86 10.94 -0.76
CA ASN A 80 -18.34 9.89 -1.66
C ASN A 80 -19.44 10.38 -2.60
N ASN A 81 -20.30 11.30 -2.15
CA ASN A 81 -21.17 12.06 -3.04
C ASN A 81 -20.32 13.02 -3.88
N SER A 82 -20.33 12.84 -5.20
CA SER A 82 -19.59 13.69 -6.14
C SER A 82 -20.28 15.03 -6.44
N GLY A 83 -21.56 15.17 -6.08
CA GLY A 83 -22.43 16.27 -6.48
C GLY A 83 -23.08 16.07 -7.87
N VAL A 84 -22.68 15.05 -8.63
CA VAL A 84 -23.28 14.70 -9.92
C VAL A 84 -24.26 13.54 -9.74
N ASN A 85 -25.49 13.72 -10.23
CA ASN A 85 -26.55 12.73 -10.08
C ASN A 85 -26.12 11.35 -10.65
N GLY A 86 -26.24 10.31 -9.83
CA GLY A 86 -25.83 8.95 -10.20
C GLY A 86 -24.33 8.68 -10.23
N ILE A 87 -23.49 9.65 -9.83
CA ILE A 87 -22.03 9.46 -9.77
C ILE A 87 -21.56 9.55 -8.32
N PHE A 88 -20.87 8.50 -7.85
CA PHE A 88 -20.30 8.43 -6.52
C PHE A 88 -18.82 8.06 -6.60
N LEU A 89 -18.03 8.58 -5.66
CA LEU A 89 -16.59 8.35 -5.55
C LEU A 89 -16.31 7.27 -4.51
N ALA A 90 -15.47 6.32 -4.88
CA ALA A 90 -14.95 5.30 -3.98
C ALA A 90 -13.42 5.25 -4.08
N GLY A 91 -12.76 5.15 -2.93
CA GLY A 91 -11.31 5.05 -2.84
C GLY A 91 -10.78 5.55 -1.51
N ASP A 92 -9.54 5.16 -1.23
CA ASP A 92 -8.81 5.54 -0.02
C ASP A 92 -8.51 7.05 0.07
N TYR A 93 -8.59 7.76 -1.07
CA TYR A 93 -8.45 9.21 -1.17
C TYR A 93 -9.67 10.00 -0.72
N THR A 94 -10.84 9.35 -0.54
CA THR A 94 -12.05 10.04 -0.07
C THR A 94 -11.95 10.39 1.42
N ILE A 95 -12.81 11.30 1.87
CA ILE A 95 -12.83 11.76 3.26
C ILE A 95 -13.11 10.59 4.22
N SER A 96 -12.26 10.43 5.23
CA SER A 96 -12.30 9.31 6.20
C SER A 96 -11.49 9.67 7.44
N ASP A 97 -11.77 9.04 8.58
CA ASP A 97 -10.97 9.23 9.82
C ASP A 97 -9.56 8.62 9.70
N TYR A 98 -9.36 7.74 8.72
CA TYR A 98 -8.08 7.07 8.45
C TYR A 98 -7.36 7.68 7.23
N PRO A 99 -6.02 7.56 7.15
CA PRO A 99 -5.25 7.91 5.95
C PRO A 99 -5.54 6.94 4.78
N ALA A 100 -4.76 7.03 3.70
CA ALA A 100 -4.81 6.09 2.58
C ALA A 100 -4.50 4.65 3.03
N THR A 101 -5.53 3.87 3.34
CA THR A 101 -5.42 2.50 3.87
C THR A 101 -6.45 1.59 3.20
N LEU A 102 -6.22 0.27 3.30
CA LEU A 102 -7.20 -0.74 2.86
C LEU A 102 -8.55 -0.55 3.56
N GLU A 103 -8.54 -0.25 4.87
CA GLU A 103 -9.76 0.02 5.64
C GLU A 103 -10.52 1.23 5.08
N THR A 104 -9.82 2.33 4.77
CA THR A 104 -10.44 3.52 4.13
C THR A 104 -11.03 3.16 2.77
N ALA A 105 -10.30 2.43 1.93
CA ALA A 105 -10.79 2.02 0.61
C ALA A 105 -12.10 1.23 0.71
N VAL A 106 -12.14 0.23 1.61
CA VAL A 106 -13.33 -0.62 1.81
C VAL A 106 -14.49 0.18 2.38
N ARG A 107 -14.25 1.00 3.42
CA ARG A 107 -15.30 1.85 4.03
C ARG A 107 -15.88 2.84 3.03
N SER A 108 -15.01 3.48 2.24
CA SER A 108 -15.40 4.40 1.19
C SER A 108 -16.28 3.72 0.15
N GLY A 109 -15.88 2.53 -0.34
CA GLY A 109 -16.68 1.77 -1.31
C GLY A 109 -18.06 1.42 -0.77
N ASN A 110 -18.13 0.92 0.47
CA ASN A 110 -19.40 0.61 1.13
C ASN A 110 -20.31 1.83 1.29
N LYS A 111 -19.73 2.99 1.61
CA LYS A 111 -20.48 4.24 1.73
C LYS A 111 -21.02 4.72 0.39
N ALA A 112 -20.19 4.73 -0.66
CA ALA A 112 -20.61 5.10 -2.01
C ALA A 112 -21.76 4.22 -2.52
N ALA A 113 -21.69 2.90 -2.29
CA ALA A 113 -22.75 1.98 -2.66
C ALA A 113 -24.06 2.25 -1.91
N LYS A 114 -24.01 2.52 -0.60
CA LYS A 114 -25.19 2.85 0.21
C LYS A 114 -25.87 4.14 -0.26
N GLU A 115 -25.08 5.18 -0.55
CA GLU A 115 -25.60 6.46 -1.05
C GLU A 115 -26.29 6.28 -2.41
N LEU A 116 -25.69 5.50 -3.33
CA LEU A 116 -26.28 5.18 -4.62
C LEU A 116 -27.64 4.45 -4.48
N ILE A 117 -27.70 3.43 -3.62
CA ILE A 117 -28.94 2.67 -3.38
C ILE A 117 -30.03 3.59 -2.80
N SER A 118 -29.68 4.43 -1.82
CA SER A 118 -30.63 5.38 -1.22
C SER A 118 -31.15 6.40 -2.23
N MET A 119 -30.30 6.89 -3.13
CA MET A 119 -30.69 7.80 -4.20
C MET A 119 -31.70 7.13 -5.14
N TRP A 120 -31.41 5.90 -5.58
CA TRP A 120 -32.31 5.15 -6.45
C TRP A 120 -33.68 4.95 -5.81
N SER A 121 -33.73 4.49 -4.56
CA SER A 121 -34.98 4.28 -3.83
C SER A 121 -35.82 5.55 -3.61
N SER A 122 -35.20 6.73 -3.71
CA SER A 122 -35.90 8.02 -3.59
C SER A 122 -36.42 8.54 -4.93
N THR A 123 -35.96 7.96 -6.04
CA THR A 123 -36.37 8.30 -7.41
C THR A 123 -37.35 7.29 -8.04
N ALA A 124 -37.58 6.16 -7.37
CA ALA A 124 -38.54 5.13 -7.74
C ALA A 124 -39.85 5.29 -6.95
#